data_AF-A0A1Q5H1Z9-F1
#
_entry.id   AF-A0A1Q5H1Z9-F1
#
_cell.length_a   1.000
_cell.length_b   1.000
_cell.length_c   1.000
_cell.angle_alpha   90.00
_cell.angle_beta   90.00
_cell.angle_gamma   90.00
#
_symmetry.space_group_name_H-M   'P 1'
#
loop_
_entity.id
_entity.type
_entity.pdbx_description
1 polymer ?
#
loop_
_entity_poly.entity_id
_entity_poly.type
_entity_poly.pdbx_seq_one_letter_code
_entity_poly.pdbx_strand_id
1 'polypeptide(L)' 'MGRDGGTGGDGTHDDGTYCAPSGPGAPAAPDGAAAGPPYAECVLCREPTEYPESTRGATLCPVCAWQEAGRTACSG' A
#
# COMPACT_ATOMS: atom_id res chain seq x y z
N MET A 1 27.10 43.76 -21.19
CA MET A 1 26.95 43.34 -22.60
C MET A 1 27.31 41.87 -22.68
N GLY A 2 26.33 41.01 -22.97
CA GLY A 2 26.51 39.58 -23.27
C GLY A 2 26.39 38.60 -22.09
N ARG A 3 25.16 38.37 -21.60
CA ARG A 3 24.83 37.07 -20.98
C ARG A 3 23.82 36.39 -21.90
N ASP A 4 24.37 35.71 -22.89
CA ASP A 4 23.64 34.92 -23.86
C ASP A 4 23.61 33.46 -23.42
N GLY A 5 22.39 32.92 -23.33
CA GLY A 5 22.09 31.60 -23.87
C GLY A 5 22.13 30.43 -22.92
N GLY A 6 20.93 29.92 -22.61
CA GLY A 6 20.72 28.48 -22.46
C GLY A 6 20.23 28.02 -21.10
N THR A 7 19.03 28.45 -20.68
CA THR A 7 18.16 27.61 -19.86
C THR A 7 17.82 26.36 -20.68
N GLY A 8 18.69 25.34 -20.60
CA GLY A 8 18.35 23.99 -21.01
C GLY A 8 17.11 23.58 -20.23
N GLY A 9 16.04 23.28 -20.95
CA GLY A 9 14.73 23.03 -20.36
C GLY A 9 14.82 22.02 -19.25
N ASP A 10 14.55 22.49 -18.03
CA ASP A 10 14.07 21.66 -16.94
C ASP A 10 12.70 21.18 -17.39
N GLY A 11 12.70 20.08 -18.15
CA GLY A 11 11.49 19.42 -18.57
C GLY A 11 10.74 19.09 -17.30
N THR A 12 9.62 19.77 -17.09
CA THR A 12 8.69 19.54 -15.99
C THR A 12 8.54 18.04 -15.81
N HIS A 13 9.26 17.48 -14.84
CA HIS A 13 9.01 16.12 -14.41
C HIS A 13 7.65 16.22 -13.75
N ASP A 14 6.63 15.78 -14.47
CA ASP A 14 5.30 15.58 -13.93
C ASP A 14 5.37 14.45 -12.89
N ASP A 15 5.84 14.80 -11.70
CA ASP A 15 5.85 13.99 -10.48
C ASP A 15 4.42 13.73 -9.98
N GLY A 16 3.40 14.29 -10.67
CA GLY A 16 1.99 14.07 -10.40
C GLY A 16 1.44 12.75 -10.95
N THR A 17 2.18 12.04 -11.81
CA THR A 17 1.72 10.77 -12.41
C THR A 17 2.37 9.54 -11.79
N TYR A 18 3.48 9.69 -11.07
CA TYR A 18 4.13 8.55 -10.44
C TYR A 18 3.36 8.12 -9.19
N CYS A 19 2.46 7.15 -9.37
CA CYS A 19 1.49 6.59 -8.42
C CYS A 19 0.22 7.40 -8.13
N ALA A 20 -0.22 8.29 -9.03
CA ALA A 20 -1.57 8.85 -8.90
C ALA A 20 -2.65 7.81 -9.28
N PRO A 21 -3.56 7.42 -8.37
CA PRO A 21 -4.73 6.65 -8.77
C PRO A 21 -5.65 7.54 -9.61
N SER A 22 -5.80 7.22 -10.89
CA SER A 22 -6.65 7.97 -11.82
C SER A 22 -8.13 7.79 -11.47
N GLY A 23 -8.67 8.66 -10.61
CA GLY A 23 -10.11 8.86 -10.41
C GLY A 23 -10.70 8.26 -9.11
N PRO A 24 -11.90 8.69 -8.70
CA PRO A 24 -12.61 8.12 -7.56
C PRO A 24 -13.17 6.74 -7.95
N GLY A 25 -12.29 5.75 -7.89
CA GLY A 25 -12.60 4.33 -8.02
C GLY A 25 -12.16 3.60 -6.76
N ALA A 26 -12.66 4.03 -5.59
CA ALA A 26 -12.73 3.09 -4.48
C ALA A 26 -13.59 1.91 -4.98
N PRO A 27 -13.11 0.65 -4.95
CA PRO A 27 -14.00 -0.46 -5.20
C PRO A 27 -15.16 -0.29 -4.22
N ALA A 28 -16.39 -0.25 -4.73
CA ALA A 28 -17.55 -0.38 -3.88
C ALA A 28 -17.30 -1.61 -3.01
N ALA A 29 -17.27 -1.41 -1.69
CA ALA A 29 -17.11 -2.50 -0.74
C ALA A 29 -18.12 -3.58 -1.16
N PRO A 30 -17.70 -4.83 -1.39
CA PRO A 30 -18.62 -5.85 -1.87
C PRO A 30 -19.82 -5.87 -0.92
N ASP A 31 -21.00 -5.74 -1.51
CA ASP A 31 -22.31 -5.74 -0.86
C ASP A 31 -22.53 -7.16 -0.32
N GLY A 32 -21.86 -7.44 0.79
CA GLY A 32 -21.47 -8.79 1.11
C GLY A 32 -20.12 -8.81 1.80
N ALA A 33 -19.97 -8.03 2.88
CA ALA A 33 -19.32 -8.59 4.06
C ALA A 33 -20.17 -9.80 4.46
N ALA A 34 -20.05 -10.90 3.70
CA ALA A 34 -20.53 -12.19 4.12
C ALA A 34 -19.94 -12.32 5.52
N ALA A 35 -20.82 -12.50 6.51
CA ALA A 35 -20.46 -12.82 7.87
C ALA A 35 -19.78 -14.20 7.85
N GLY A 36 -18.58 -14.25 7.28
CA GLY A 36 -17.67 -15.35 7.43
C GLY A 36 -17.31 -15.48 8.90
N PRO A 37 -16.61 -16.55 9.29
CA PRO A 37 -16.03 -16.65 10.62
C PRO A 37 -15.34 -15.33 10.96
N PRO A 38 -15.36 -14.88 12.23
CA PRO A 38 -14.69 -13.64 12.61
C PRO A 38 -13.28 -13.65 12.02
N TYR A 39 -12.95 -12.63 11.24
CA TYR A 39 -11.60 -12.48 10.71
C TYR A 39 -10.67 -12.17 11.88
N ALA A 40 -9.46 -12.73 11.88
CA ALA A 40 -8.51 -12.42 12.93
C ALA A 40 -8.10 -10.95 12.84
N GLU A 41 -7.93 -10.28 13.97
CA GLU A 41 -7.38 -8.92 14.00
C GLU A 41 -5.85 -8.94 13.89
N CYS A 42 -5.29 -8.09 13.04
CA CYS A 42 -3.84 -7.93 12.95
C CYS A 42 -3.29 -7.38 14.29
N VAL A 43 -2.26 -8.01 14.86
CA VAL A 43 -1.69 -7.57 16.15
C VAL A 43 -0.97 -6.22 16.09
N LEU A 44 -0.60 -5.75 14.89
CA LEU A 44 0.11 -4.49 14.69
C LEU A 44 -0.83 -3.31 14.40
N CYS A 45 -1.76 -3.48 13.45
CA CYS A 45 -2.66 -2.39 13.01
C CYS A 45 -4.12 -2.55 13.45
N ARG A 46 -4.50 -3.69 14.03
CA ARG A 46 -5.88 -4.02 14.45
C ARG A 46 -6.92 -4.01 13.33
N GLU A 47 -6.49 -4.03 12.08
CA GLU A 47 -7.38 -4.25 10.95
C GLU A 47 -7.71 -5.75 10.78
N PRO A 48 -8.93 -6.08 10.30
CA PRO A 48 -9.29 -7.46 10.02
C PRO A 48 -8.41 -8.04 8.91
N THR A 49 -7.91 -9.25 9.14
CA THR A 49 -7.10 -9.98 8.16
C THR A 49 -7.99 -10.69 7.13
N GLU A 50 -7.39 -11.21 6.05
CA GLU A 50 -8.10 -12.10 5.12
C GLU A 50 -8.31 -13.52 5.69
N TYR A 51 -7.72 -13.83 6.84
CA TYR A 51 -7.75 -15.15 7.45
C TYR A 51 -8.82 -15.23 8.54
N PRO A 52 -9.61 -16.34 8.59
CA PRO A 52 -10.54 -16.56 9.68
C PRO A 52 -9.77 -16.81 11.00
N GLU A 53 -10.36 -16.44 12.15
CA GLU A 53 -9.79 -16.67 13.50
C GLU A 53 -9.43 -18.14 13.77
N SER A 54 -10.04 -19.07 13.04
CA SER A 54 -9.72 -20.51 13.12
C SER A 54 -8.34 -20.87 12.53
N THR A 55 -7.72 -19.99 11.75
CA THR A 55 -6.40 -20.18 11.16
C THR A 55 -5.31 -19.88 12.19
N ARG A 56 -4.89 -20.92 12.92
CA ARG A 56 -3.81 -20.82 13.91
C ARG A 56 -2.48 -20.45 13.23
N GLY A 57 -1.92 -19.29 13.58
CA GLY A 57 -0.56 -18.86 13.17
C GLY A 57 -0.51 -17.63 12.25
N ALA A 58 -1.64 -17.14 11.73
CA ALA A 58 -1.69 -15.92 10.93
C ALA A 58 -2.14 -14.72 11.79
N THR A 59 -1.22 -14.11 12.54
CA THR A 59 -1.51 -12.94 13.41
C THR A 59 -1.28 -11.60 12.73
N LEU A 60 -0.79 -11.59 11.49
CA LEU A 60 -0.46 -10.40 10.71
C LEU A 60 -1.34 -10.32 9.46
N CYS A 61 -1.81 -9.10 9.14
CA CYS A 61 -2.42 -8.85 7.84
C CYS A 61 -1.36 -8.95 6.71
N PRO A 62 -1.78 -9.15 5.44
CA PRO A 62 -0.87 -9.32 4.30
C PRO A 62 0.13 -8.17 4.15
N VAL A 63 -0.28 -6.93 4.43
CA VAL A 63 0.58 -5.75 4.39
C VAL A 63 1.69 -5.86 5.44
N CYS A 64 1.32 -6.10 6.70
CA CYS A 64 2.29 -6.23 7.78
C CYS A 64 3.25 -7.41 7.58
N ALA A 65 2.76 -8.54 7.05
CA ALA A 65 3.61 -9.69 6.75
C ALA A 65 4.69 -9.37 5.70
N TRP A 66 4.33 -8.66 4.63
CA TRP A 66 5.30 -8.20 3.62
C TRP A 66 6.29 -7.18 4.18
N GLN A 67 5.83 -6.25 5.04
CA GLN A 67 6.71 -5.25 5.65
C GLN A 67 7.77 -5.88 6.54
N GLU A 68 7.40 -6.86 7.37
CA GLU A 68 8.36 -7.59 8.20
C GLU A 68 9.39 -8.35 7.34
N ALA A 69 8.94 -9.00 6.26
CA ALA A 69 9.84 -9.67 5.32
C ALA A 69 10.85 -8.69 4.70
N GLY A 70 10.41 -7.51 4.24
CA GLY A 70 11.29 -6.48 3.67
C GLY A 70 12.32 -5.96 4.68
N ARG A 71 11.92 -5.75 5.93
CA ARG A 71 12.85 -5.33 7.00
C ARG A 71 13.93 -6.38 7.26
N THR A 72 13.55 -7.66 7.33
CA THR A 72 14.51 -8.75 7.51
C THR A 72 15.45 -8.92 6.32
N ALA A 73 14.96 -8.69 5.08
CA ALA A 73 15.77 -8.80 3.88
C ALA A 73 16.88 -7.72 3.79
N CYS A 74 16.66 -6.55 4.38
CA CYS A 74 17.57 -5.40 4.27
C CYS A 74 18.36 -5.09 5.57
N SER A 75 18.33 -5.97 6.57
CA SER A 75 19.04 -5.77 7.86
C SER A 75 20.33 -6.60 7.98
N GLY A 76 20.88 -7.02 6.84
CA GLY A 76 22.16 -7.73 6.73
C GLY A 76 23.39 -6.84 6.89
#